data_AF-A0A7Y2GMJ7-F1
#
_entry.id   AF-A0A7Y2GMJ7-F1
#
_cell.length_a   1.000
_cell.length_b   1.000
_cell.length_c   1.000
_cell.angle_alpha   90.00
_cell.angle_beta   90.00
_cell.angle_gamma   90.00
#
_symmetry.space_group_name_H-M   'P 1'
#
loop_
_entity.id
_entity.type
_entity.pdbx_description
1 polymer ?
#
loop_
_entity_poly.entity_id
_entity_poly.type
_entity_poly.pdbx_seq_one_letter_code
_entity_poly.pdbx_strand_id
1 'polypeptide(L)'
;PTPIPTPTGTPTTLLDAGANAECSPEYLVQFAQMGLLYSRARYGIETPKVGLLSIGEEPTKGTPLVKETHKLLTELDWSAMGAEFVGNVEGRDVMDPELDVVVTDGFTGNVVLKTLEGGIKAIIAALFEAFGATSEAAAAAETLMPQLAPLYERFDADSVGSAMLLGVKGVCLISHGSSSAKAIVNGLISGAELVEADLVAQLAAAVAPEG
;
A
#
# COMPACT_ATOMS: atom_id res chain seq x y z
N PRO A 1 -4.66 4.15 3.83
CA PRO A 1 -4.04 3.40 2.72
C PRO A 1 -2.63 3.92 2.54
N THR A 2 -1.67 3.02 2.57
CA THR A 2 -0.27 3.35 2.38
C THR A 2 0.24 2.66 1.13
N PRO A 3 0.63 3.42 0.10
CA PRO A 3 1.24 2.85 -1.10
C PRO A 3 2.58 2.19 -0.77
N ILE A 4 2.68 0.89 -1.03
CA ILE A 4 3.92 0.12 -0.98
C ILE A 4 4.51 0.10 -2.40
N PRO A 5 5.75 0.56 -2.58
CA PRO A 5 6.35 0.61 -3.91
C PRO A 5 6.59 -0.79 -4.45
N THR A 6 6.26 -0.99 -5.72
CA THR A 6 6.55 -2.21 -6.48
C THR A 6 7.70 -1.92 -7.46
N PRO A 7 8.60 -2.88 -7.74
CA PRO A 7 9.69 -2.69 -8.70
C PRO A 7 9.17 -2.30 -10.09
N THR A 8 8.01 -2.82 -10.46
CA THR A 8 7.31 -2.58 -11.73
C THR A 8 5.82 -2.42 -11.49
N GLY A 9 5.10 -1.77 -12.40
CA GLY A 9 3.64 -1.63 -12.28
C GLY A 9 3.22 -0.57 -11.27
N THR A 10 2.01 -0.73 -10.73
CA THR A 10 1.34 0.14 -9.76
C THR A 10 1.74 -0.22 -8.33
N PRO A 11 1.78 0.76 -7.40
CA PRO A 11 1.99 0.47 -5.98
C PRO A 11 0.87 -0.37 -5.37
N THR A 12 1.23 -1.28 -4.48
CA THR A 12 0.27 -2.06 -3.68
C THR A 12 -0.28 -1.19 -2.55
N THR A 13 -1.59 -1.18 -2.36
CA THR A 13 -2.25 -0.43 -1.28
C THR A 13 -2.27 -1.24 0.02
N LEU A 14 -1.46 -0.86 1.01
CA LEU A 14 -1.47 -1.48 2.34
C LEU A 14 -2.50 -0.82 3.27
N LEU A 15 -3.34 -1.65 3.90
CA LEU A 15 -4.40 -1.22 4.82
C LEU A 15 -4.60 -2.20 5.98
N ASP A 16 -4.40 -1.86 7.23
CA ASP A 16 -3.93 -0.59 7.78
C ASP A 16 -2.40 -0.57 7.94
N ALA A 17 -1.82 0.61 8.15
CA ALA A 17 -0.40 0.82 8.39
C ALA A 17 -0.13 1.63 9.66
N GLY A 18 -1.07 1.66 10.62
CA GLY A 18 -0.85 2.20 11.96
C GLY A 18 -1.92 3.16 12.50
N ALA A 19 -3.05 3.34 11.81
CA ALA A 19 -4.16 4.14 12.33
C ALA A 19 -4.89 3.43 13.50
N ASN A 20 -4.98 2.10 13.44
CA ASN A 20 -5.65 1.24 14.42
C ASN A 20 -4.69 0.13 14.87
N ALA A 21 -4.14 0.25 16.07
CA ALA A 21 -3.21 -0.75 16.61
C ALA A 21 -3.88 -2.11 16.83
N GLU A 22 -5.17 -2.13 17.16
CA GLU A 22 -5.98 -3.33 17.30
C GLU A 22 -7.20 -3.21 16.37
N CYS A 23 -7.57 -4.32 15.73
CA CYS A 23 -8.68 -4.38 14.77
C CYS A 23 -9.56 -5.60 15.04
N SER A 24 -10.85 -5.50 14.71
CA SER A 24 -11.74 -6.65 14.61
C SER A 24 -11.75 -7.23 13.19
N PRO A 25 -12.22 -8.47 12.97
CA PRO A 25 -12.35 -9.04 11.62
C PRO A 25 -13.19 -8.18 10.67
N GLU A 26 -14.26 -7.57 11.16
CA GLU A 26 -15.16 -6.70 10.40
C GLU A 26 -14.44 -5.42 9.95
N TYR A 27 -13.50 -4.91 10.74
CA TYR A 27 -12.68 -3.76 10.34
C TYR A 27 -11.79 -4.12 9.15
N LEU A 28 -11.17 -5.30 9.15
CA LEU A 28 -10.35 -5.75 8.02
C LEU A 28 -11.21 -5.97 6.76
N VAL A 29 -12.46 -6.45 6.92
CA VAL A 29 -13.41 -6.51 5.80
C VAL A 29 -13.69 -5.13 5.21
N GLN A 30 -13.94 -4.12 6.06
CA GLN A 30 -14.10 -2.74 5.61
C GLN A 30 -12.82 -2.22 4.95
N PHE A 31 -11.64 -2.54 5.48
CA PHE A 31 -10.36 -2.15 4.88
C PHE A 31 -10.18 -2.74 3.49
N ALA A 32 -10.57 -3.99 3.25
CA ALA A 32 -10.58 -4.59 1.92
C ALA A 32 -11.47 -3.83 0.94
N GLN A 33 -12.72 -3.53 1.33
CA GLN A 33 -13.68 -2.79 0.50
C GLN A 33 -13.21 -1.36 0.22
N MET A 34 -12.64 -0.67 1.21
CA MET A 34 -12.10 0.67 1.01
C MET A 34 -10.83 0.64 0.15
N GLY A 35 -10.01 -0.40 0.30
CA GLY A 35 -8.77 -0.59 -0.44
C GLY A 35 -8.99 -0.77 -1.93
N LEU A 36 -9.95 -1.60 -2.33
CA LEU A 36 -10.26 -1.81 -3.76
C LEU A 36 -10.85 -0.54 -4.41
N LEU A 37 -11.65 0.24 -3.68
CA LEU A 37 -12.17 1.53 -4.18
C LEU A 37 -11.07 2.57 -4.30
N TYR A 38 -10.18 2.62 -3.31
CA TYR A 38 -9.02 3.50 -3.34
C TYR A 38 -8.09 3.15 -4.52
N SER A 39 -7.78 1.86 -4.73
CA SER A 39 -6.87 1.45 -5.80
C SER A 39 -7.45 1.72 -7.19
N ARG A 40 -8.77 1.56 -7.37
CA ARG A 40 -9.49 2.03 -8.57
C ARG A 40 -9.38 3.53 -8.77
N ALA A 41 -9.78 4.30 -7.77
CA ALA A 41 -9.83 5.75 -7.87
C ALA A 41 -8.44 6.36 -8.11
N ARG A 42 -7.43 5.84 -7.42
CA ARG A 42 -6.08 6.40 -7.43
C ARG A 42 -5.22 5.90 -8.59
N TYR A 43 -5.36 4.63 -8.97
CA TYR A 43 -4.47 3.95 -9.92
C TYR A 43 -5.19 3.45 -11.17
N GLY A 44 -6.50 3.60 -11.28
CA GLY A 44 -7.27 3.19 -12.46
C GLY A 44 -7.36 1.67 -12.64
N ILE A 45 -7.19 0.89 -11.58
CA ILE A 45 -7.18 -0.58 -11.63
C ILE A 45 -8.60 -1.11 -11.73
N GLU A 46 -9.00 -1.64 -12.89
CA GLU A 46 -10.39 -2.06 -13.15
C GLU A 46 -10.87 -3.16 -12.18
N THR A 47 -10.06 -4.21 -12.04
CA THR A 47 -10.34 -5.39 -11.22
C THR A 47 -9.25 -5.58 -10.16
N PRO A 48 -9.32 -4.90 -9.01
CA PRO A 48 -8.30 -4.99 -7.98
C PRO A 48 -8.23 -6.39 -7.36
N LYS A 49 -7.02 -6.90 -7.22
CA LYS A 49 -6.69 -8.09 -6.44
C LYS A 49 -6.38 -7.73 -5.00
N VAL A 50 -7.14 -8.31 -4.08
CA VAL A 50 -7.10 -8.03 -2.64
C VAL A 50 -6.59 -9.27 -1.90
N GLY A 51 -5.50 -9.12 -1.15
CA GLY A 51 -4.93 -10.17 -0.31
C GLY A 51 -5.05 -9.84 1.19
N LEU A 52 -5.18 -10.88 2.01
CA LEU A 52 -5.13 -10.78 3.47
C LEU A 52 -3.76 -11.19 3.98
N LEU A 53 -3.02 -10.29 4.64
CA LEU A 53 -1.68 -10.57 5.12
C LEU A 53 -1.71 -11.64 6.21
N SER A 54 -0.88 -12.67 6.04
CA SER A 54 -0.77 -13.82 6.94
C SER A 54 0.67 -14.33 7.00
N ILE A 55 0.87 -15.34 7.84
CA ILE A 55 2.13 -16.09 8.00
C ILE A 55 2.19 -17.33 7.08
N GLY A 56 1.34 -17.38 6.06
CA GLY A 56 1.23 -18.46 5.10
C GLY A 56 -0.06 -18.35 4.28
N GLU A 57 -0.02 -18.91 3.07
CA GLU A 57 -1.09 -18.82 2.07
C GLU A 57 -2.32 -19.67 2.41
N GLU A 58 -2.20 -20.67 3.29
CA GLU A 58 -3.35 -21.52 3.61
C GLU A 58 -4.39 -20.78 4.47
N PRO A 59 -5.71 -20.97 4.23
CA PRO A 59 -6.79 -20.31 4.99
C PRO A 59 -6.74 -20.53 6.51
N THR A 60 -6.03 -21.59 6.95
CA THR A 60 -5.89 -21.96 8.36
C THR A 60 -4.65 -21.35 9.03
N LYS A 61 -3.88 -20.52 8.34
CA LYS A 61 -2.73 -19.80 8.88
C LYS A 61 -3.14 -18.45 9.47
N GLY A 62 -2.27 -17.92 10.32
CA GLY A 62 -2.48 -16.65 10.99
C GLY A 62 -3.15 -16.76 12.36
N THR A 63 -3.35 -15.58 12.94
CA THR A 63 -4.00 -15.40 14.24
C THR A 63 -5.51 -15.67 14.14
N PRO A 64 -6.25 -15.76 15.27
CA PRO A 64 -7.70 -15.82 15.24
C PRO A 64 -8.34 -14.66 14.43
N LEU A 65 -7.77 -13.46 14.51
CA LEU A 65 -8.18 -12.31 13.71
C LEU A 65 -8.09 -12.60 12.20
N VAL A 66 -6.94 -13.08 11.72
CA VAL A 66 -6.72 -13.40 10.30
C VAL A 66 -7.66 -14.52 9.85
N LYS A 67 -7.80 -15.58 10.63
CA LYS A 67 -8.66 -16.73 10.29
C LYS A 67 -10.13 -16.35 10.16
N GLU A 68 -10.63 -15.53 11.07
CA GLU A 68 -12.02 -15.10 11.03
C GLU A 68 -12.25 -14.08 9.91
N THR A 69 -11.31 -13.16 9.71
CA THR A 69 -11.33 -12.23 8.56
C THR A 69 -11.35 -12.99 7.24
N HIS A 70 -10.52 -14.02 7.07
CA HIS A 70 -10.48 -14.82 5.86
C HIS A 70 -11.83 -15.44 5.53
N LYS A 71 -12.54 -15.98 6.54
CA LYS A 71 -13.90 -16.51 6.35
C LYS A 71 -14.83 -15.42 5.85
N LEU A 72 -14.88 -14.28 6.55
CA LEU A 72 -15.77 -13.17 6.19
C LEU A 72 -15.49 -12.65 4.77
N LEU A 73 -14.21 -12.50 4.40
CA LEU A 73 -13.84 -12.10 3.05
C LEU A 73 -14.28 -13.14 2.01
N THR A 74 -14.19 -14.43 2.31
CA THR A 74 -14.64 -15.50 1.38
C THR A 74 -16.15 -15.49 1.16
N GLU A 75 -16.93 -14.99 2.11
CA GLU A 75 -18.40 -14.91 2.00
C GLU A 75 -18.89 -13.73 1.15
N LEU A 76 -18.02 -12.79 0.79
CA LEU A 76 -18.38 -11.64 -0.04
C LEU A 76 -18.52 -11.99 -1.52
N ASP A 77 -19.44 -11.32 -2.22
CA ASP A 77 -19.53 -11.37 -3.69
C ASP A 77 -18.52 -10.42 -4.35
N TRP A 78 -17.28 -10.90 -4.48
CA TRP A 78 -16.18 -10.15 -5.12
C TRP A 78 -16.46 -9.80 -6.57
N SER A 79 -17.18 -10.65 -7.29
CA SER A 79 -17.54 -10.40 -8.69
C SER A 79 -18.52 -9.24 -8.81
N ALA A 80 -19.52 -9.15 -7.92
CA ALA A 80 -20.43 -8.00 -7.87
C ALA A 80 -19.71 -6.69 -7.51
N MET A 81 -18.65 -6.76 -6.70
CA MET A 81 -17.77 -5.62 -6.42
C MET A 81 -16.74 -5.36 -7.53
N GLY A 82 -16.67 -6.21 -8.56
CA GLY A 82 -15.71 -6.14 -9.67
C GLY A 82 -14.25 -6.40 -9.25
N ALA A 83 -14.00 -7.07 -8.14
CA ALA A 83 -12.67 -7.29 -7.57
C ALA A 83 -12.40 -8.79 -7.40
N GLU A 84 -11.20 -9.15 -6.96
CA GLU A 84 -10.80 -10.52 -6.67
C GLU A 84 -10.19 -10.61 -5.27
N PHE A 85 -10.65 -11.56 -4.47
CA PHE A 85 -9.94 -11.95 -3.24
C PHE A 85 -9.02 -13.12 -3.52
N VAL A 86 -7.71 -12.87 -3.47
CA VAL A 86 -6.69 -13.87 -3.78
C VAL A 86 -6.35 -14.78 -2.59
N GLY A 87 -7.01 -14.57 -1.45
CA GLY A 87 -6.77 -15.33 -0.23
C GLY A 87 -5.70 -14.71 0.67
N ASN A 88 -5.00 -15.58 1.41
CA ASN A 88 -3.91 -15.14 2.27
C ASN A 88 -2.65 -14.90 1.44
N VAL A 89 -1.93 -13.82 1.77
CA VAL A 89 -0.65 -13.45 1.17
C VAL A 89 0.42 -13.31 2.26
N GLU A 90 1.68 -13.52 1.92
CA GLU A 90 2.81 -13.40 2.83
C GLU A 90 3.52 -12.05 2.70
N GLY A 91 4.37 -11.72 3.69
CA GLY A 91 5.14 -10.48 3.68
C GLY A 91 6.09 -10.30 2.49
N ARG A 92 6.38 -11.38 1.73
CA ARG A 92 7.19 -11.31 0.51
C ARG A 92 6.39 -10.83 -0.71
N ASP A 93 5.07 -10.98 -0.69
CA ASP A 93 4.17 -10.72 -1.82
C ASP A 93 3.70 -9.25 -1.83
N VAL A 94 3.97 -8.49 -0.76
CA VAL A 94 3.51 -7.09 -0.60
C VAL A 94 4.12 -6.11 -1.61
N MET A 95 5.17 -6.52 -2.32
CA MET A 95 5.79 -5.76 -3.42
C MET A 95 5.59 -6.44 -4.78
N ASP A 96 4.74 -7.46 -4.85
CA ASP A 96 4.40 -8.15 -6.09
C ASP A 96 3.51 -7.23 -6.96
N PRO A 97 3.90 -6.95 -8.22
CA PRO A 97 3.11 -6.13 -9.14
C PRO A 97 1.73 -6.72 -9.48
N GLU A 98 1.48 -7.99 -9.20
CA GLU A 98 0.17 -8.63 -9.43
C GLU A 98 -0.79 -8.42 -8.25
N LEU A 99 -0.38 -7.77 -7.16
CA LEU A 99 -1.19 -7.55 -5.98
C LEU A 99 -1.48 -6.06 -5.76
N ASP A 100 -2.76 -5.69 -5.75
CA ASP A 100 -3.17 -4.28 -5.74
C ASP A 100 -3.48 -3.76 -4.34
N VAL A 101 -3.99 -4.63 -3.46
CA VAL A 101 -4.40 -4.29 -2.10
C VAL A 101 -3.98 -5.39 -1.14
N VAL A 102 -3.35 -5.01 -0.02
CA VAL A 102 -3.02 -5.92 1.09
C VAL A 102 -3.68 -5.41 2.35
N VAL A 103 -4.44 -6.29 3.00
CA VAL A 103 -5.17 -5.99 4.23
C VAL A 103 -4.51 -6.63 5.45
N THR A 104 -4.40 -5.86 6.54
CA THR A 104 -3.82 -6.27 7.82
C THR A 104 -4.28 -5.36 8.96
N ASP A 105 -4.04 -5.74 10.21
CA ASP A 105 -4.14 -4.82 11.35
C ASP A 105 -3.02 -3.77 11.34
N GLY A 106 -3.24 -2.62 11.99
CA GLY A 106 -2.31 -1.50 11.93
C GLY A 106 -0.99 -1.72 12.66
N PHE A 107 -0.92 -2.62 13.66
CA PHE A 107 0.36 -2.98 14.26
C PHE A 107 1.23 -3.73 13.25
N THR A 108 0.70 -4.79 12.66
CA THR A 108 1.42 -5.62 11.67
C THR A 108 1.77 -4.81 10.44
N GLY A 109 0.84 -4.00 9.91
CA GLY A 109 1.09 -3.18 8.72
C GLY A 109 2.13 -2.09 8.95
N ASN A 110 2.17 -1.45 10.13
CA ASN A 110 3.22 -0.49 10.45
C ASN A 110 4.59 -1.18 10.56
N VAL A 111 4.65 -2.39 11.12
CA VAL A 111 5.89 -3.18 11.13
C VAL A 111 6.36 -3.48 9.71
N VAL A 112 5.47 -3.98 8.83
CA VAL A 112 5.78 -4.24 7.42
C VAL A 112 6.30 -2.98 6.72
N LEU A 113 5.58 -1.87 6.83
CA LEU A 113 5.95 -0.59 6.22
C LEU A 113 7.35 -0.14 6.67
N LYS A 114 7.60 -0.12 7.98
CA LYS A 114 8.88 0.36 8.52
C LYS A 114 10.03 -0.59 8.23
N THR A 115 9.78 -1.89 8.15
CA THR A 115 10.77 -2.87 7.70
C THR A 115 11.14 -2.65 6.23
N LEU A 116 10.17 -2.41 5.34
CA LEU A 116 10.43 -2.14 3.93
C LEU A 116 11.18 -0.82 3.74
N GLU A 117 10.72 0.28 4.35
CA GLU A 117 11.40 1.58 4.28
C GLU A 117 12.86 1.48 4.75
N GLY A 118 13.08 0.86 5.91
CA GLY A 118 14.42 0.69 6.48
C GLY A 118 15.31 -0.22 5.63
N GLY A 119 14.78 -1.35 5.15
CA GLY A 119 15.49 -2.32 4.33
C GLY A 119 15.89 -1.74 2.97
N ILE A 120 14.96 -1.10 2.28
CA ILE A 120 15.22 -0.47 0.97
C ILE A 120 16.26 0.65 1.11
N LYS A 121 16.14 1.50 2.13
CA LYS A 121 17.12 2.56 2.41
C LYS A 121 18.51 1.99 2.67
N ALA A 122 18.62 0.90 3.44
CA ALA A 122 19.90 0.26 3.72
C ALA A 122 20.55 -0.33 2.45
N ILE A 123 19.76 -1.01 1.61
CA ILE A 123 20.24 -1.58 0.33
C ILE A 123 20.72 -0.48 -0.61
N ILE A 124 19.96 0.60 -0.76
CA ILE A 124 20.33 1.73 -1.62
C ILE A 124 21.62 2.40 -1.12
N ALA A 125 21.76 2.61 0.20
CA ALA A 125 22.97 3.18 0.77
C ALA A 125 24.21 2.30 0.51
N ALA A 126 24.09 0.99 0.71
CA ALA A 126 25.16 0.04 0.42
C ALA A 126 25.54 0.01 -1.08
N LEU A 127 24.55 0.16 -1.98
CA LEU A 127 24.79 0.23 -3.42
C LEU A 127 25.58 1.50 -3.80
N PHE A 128 25.20 2.66 -3.24
CA PHE A 128 25.95 3.90 -3.48
C PHE A 128 27.37 3.85 -2.90
N GLU A 129 27.56 3.21 -1.75
CA GLU A 129 28.89 2.97 -1.20
C GLU A 129 29.75 2.11 -2.14
N ALA A 130 29.17 1.03 -2.69
CA ALA A 130 29.85 0.17 -3.65
C ALA A 130 30.24 0.90 -4.95
N PHE A 131 29.39 1.80 -5.45
CA PHE A 131 29.71 2.65 -6.61
C PHE A 131 30.89 3.59 -6.34
N GLY A 132 31.05 4.06 -5.10
CA GLY A 132 32.15 4.93 -4.71
C GLY A 132 33.44 4.20 -4.31
N ALA A 133 33.46 2.86 -4.31
CA ALA A 133 34.56 2.08 -3.73
C ALA A 133 35.88 2.18 -4.51
N THR A 134 35.82 2.36 -5.84
CA THR A 134 37.00 2.55 -6.69
C THR A 134 36.72 3.56 -7.81
N SER A 135 37.78 4.07 -8.47
CA SER A 135 37.67 4.93 -9.65
C SER A 135 36.90 4.26 -10.79
N GLU A 136 37.11 2.96 -10.99
CA GLU A 136 36.46 2.17 -12.04
C GLU A 136 34.98 1.98 -11.73
N ALA A 137 34.64 1.69 -10.46
CA ALA A 137 33.25 1.57 -10.02
C ALA A 137 32.49 2.90 -10.17
N ALA A 138 33.13 4.01 -9.84
CA ALA A 138 32.52 5.34 -9.96
C ALA A 138 32.23 5.69 -11.43
N ALA A 139 33.17 5.40 -12.33
CA ALA A 139 32.97 5.61 -13.78
C ALA A 139 31.84 4.72 -14.35
N ALA A 140 31.76 3.46 -13.91
CA ALA A 140 30.68 2.56 -14.30
C ALA A 140 29.31 3.07 -13.78
N ALA A 141 29.27 3.55 -12.55
CA ALA A 141 28.07 4.10 -11.94
C ALA A 141 27.54 5.31 -12.71
N GLU A 142 28.41 6.22 -13.16
CA GLU A 142 28.00 7.39 -13.95
C GLU A 142 27.22 7.01 -15.22
N THR A 143 27.57 5.88 -15.83
CA THR A 143 26.86 5.33 -17.00
C THR A 143 25.51 4.72 -16.61
N LEU A 144 25.42 4.05 -15.46
CA LEU A 144 24.21 3.34 -15.01
C LEU A 144 23.20 4.27 -14.30
N MET A 145 23.67 5.34 -13.67
CA MET A 145 22.86 6.21 -12.82
C MET A 145 21.61 6.76 -13.51
N PRO A 146 21.63 7.21 -14.78
CA PRO A 146 20.41 7.65 -15.46
C PRO A 146 19.32 6.58 -15.56
N GLN A 147 19.69 5.30 -15.61
CA GLN A 147 18.76 4.17 -15.66
C GLN A 147 18.30 3.74 -14.26
N LEU A 148 19.14 3.95 -13.23
CA LEU A 148 18.83 3.62 -11.84
C LEU A 148 18.03 4.72 -11.14
N ALA A 149 18.17 5.98 -11.55
CA ALA A 149 17.49 7.11 -10.92
C ALA A 149 15.94 6.97 -10.92
N PRO A 150 15.28 6.52 -12.00
CA PRO A 150 13.84 6.27 -11.97
C PRO A 150 13.43 5.16 -10.98
N LEU A 151 14.30 4.16 -10.79
CA LEU A 151 14.07 3.09 -9.83
C LEU A 151 14.20 3.59 -8.39
N TYR A 152 15.21 4.42 -8.12
CA TYR A 152 15.37 5.09 -6.83
C TYR A 152 14.14 5.96 -6.50
N GLU A 153 13.68 6.74 -7.46
CA GLU A 153 12.52 7.63 -7.31
C GLU A 153 11.23 6.85 -6.97
N ARG A 154 11.06 5.64 -7.53
CA ARG A 154 9.93 4.74 -7.20
C ARG A 154 9.93 4.29 -5.74
N PHE A 155 11.11 4.12 -5.15
CA PHE A 155 11.27 3.68 -3.78
C PHE A 155 11.38 4.83 -2.77
N ASP A 156 11.45 6.07 -3.25
CA ASP A 156 11.47 7.24 -2.41
C ASP A 156 10.09 7.50 -1.81
N ALA A 157 10.00 7.47 -0.48
CA ALA A 157 8.77 7.72 0.25
C ALA A 157 8.21 9.13 -0.01
N ASP A 158 9.07 10.11 -0.31
CA ASP A 158 8.64 11.47 -0.64
C ASP A 158 7.90 11.54 -2.00
N SER A 159 8.10 10.55 -2.88
CA SER A 159 7.37 10.42 -4.15
C SER A 159 5.91 10.02 -3.93
N VAL A 160 5.60 9.34 -2.83
CA VAL A 160 4.23 8.96 -2.46
C VAL A 160 3.49 10.13 -1.80
N GLY A 161 4.19 10.90 -0.96
CA GLY A 161 3.64 12.07 -0.29
C GLY A 161 2.90 11.76 1.01
N SER A 162 1.72 12.34 1.18
CA SER A 162 0.93 12.24 2.42
C SER A 162 0.06 10.98 2.46
N ALA A 163 -0.09 10.37 3.64
CA ALA A 163 -0.98 9.23 3.82
C ALA A 163 -2.44 9.69 3.93
N MET A 164 -3.37 9.03 3.25
CA MET A 164 -4.80 9.32 3.42
C MET A 164 -5.34 8.66 4.69
N LEU A 165 -6.16 9.38 5.46
CA LEU A 165 -7.00 8.80 6.49
C LEU A 165 -8.33 8.37 5.88
N LEU A 166 -8.52 7.07 5.66
CA LEU A 166 -9.78 6.51 5.16
C LEU A 166 -10.82 6.37 6.28
N GLY A 167 -12.10 6.40 5.91
CA GLY A 167 -13.23 6.25 6.83
C GLY A 167 -13.75 7.55 7.43
N VAL A 168 -13.21 8.71 7.03
CA VAL A 168 -13.73 10.04 7.41
C VAL A 168 -14.56 10.64 6.29
N LYS A 169 -15.41 11.63 6.61
CA LYS A 169 -16.37 12.26 5.66
C LYS A 169 -15.74 13.23 4.66
N GLY A 170 -14.48 13.01 4.27
CA GLY A 170 -13.73 13.89 3.39
C GLY A 170 -12.37 13.31 3.03
N VAL A 171 -11.70 13.90 2.05
CA VAL A 171 -10.30 13.57 1.75
C VAL A 171 -9.42 14.22 2.80
N CYS A 172 -8.91 13.40 3.72
CA CYS A 172 -8.03 13.82 4.81
C CYS A 172 -6.63 13.23 4.58
N LEU A 173 -5.63 14.09 4.46
CA LEU A 173 -4.23 13.70 4.26
C LEU A 173 -3.41 14.04 5.50
N ILE A 174 -2.64 13.07 5.96
CA ILE A 174 -1.75 13.19 7.11
C ILE A 174 -0.31 13.18 6.59
N SER A 175 0.42 14.26 6.87
CA SER A 175 1.85 14.38 6.59
C SER A 175 2.64 14.36 7.90
N HIS A 176 3.87 13.87 7.85
CA HIS A 176 4.77 13.99 8.99
C HIS A 176 5.29 15.43 9.12
N GLY A 177 5.64 15.83 10.34
CA GLY A 177 6.26 17.15 10.57
C GLY A 177 7.62 17.32 9.87
N SER A 178 8.24 16.21 9.45
CA SER A 178 9.48 16.17 8.68
C SER A 178 9.28 16.01 7.17
N SER A 179 8.04 16.08 6.67
CA SER A 179 7.76 15.92 5.24
C SER A 179 8.44 17.01 4.42
N SER A 180 9.11 16.61 3.34
CA SER A 180 9.76 17.54 2.42
C SER A 180 8.74 18.33 1.59
N ALA A 181 9.18 19.40 0.93
CA ALA A 181 8.33 20.14 0.00
C ALA A 181 7.79 19.23 -1.14
N LYS A 182 8.60 18.27 -1.60
CA LYS A 182 8.20 17.27 -2.59
C LYS A 182 7.05 16.40 -2.06
N ALA A 183 7.20 15.87 -0.84
CA ALA A 183 6.15 15.07 -0.20
C ALA A 183 4.83 15.83 -0.03
N ILE A 184 4.89 17.12 0.34
CA ILE A 184 3.69 17.97 0.45
C ILE A 184 3.00 18.18 -0.90
N VAL A 185 3.76 18.47 -1.96
CA VAL A 185 3.21 18.64 -3.32
C VAL A 185 2.56 17.35 -3.81
N ASN A 186 3.23 16.21 -3.65
CA ASN A 186 2.69 14.90 -4.05
C ASN A 186 1.44 14.52 -3.23
N GLY A 187 1.41 14.89 -1.95
CA GLY A 187 0.21 14.78 -1.12
C GLY A 187 -0.96 15.59 -1.69
N LEU A 188 -0.75 16.86 -2.01
CA LEU A 188 -1.80 17.72 -2.59
C LEU A 188 -2.31 17.21 -3.94
N ILE A 189 -1.42 16.75 -4.83
CA ILE A 189 -1.79 16.14 -6.11
C ILE A 189 -2.67 14.92 -5.86
N SER A 190 -2.22 14.01 -5.00
CA SER A 190 -3.00 12.82 -4.65
C SER A 190 -4.35 13.19 -4.04
N GLY A 191 -4.40 14.22 -3.18
CA GLY A 191 -5.65 14.72 -2.62
C GLY A 191 -6.63 15.21 -3.68
N ALA A 192 -6.14 15.98 -4.66
CA ALA A 192 -6.95 16.48 -5.76
C ALA A 192 -7.51 15.33 -6.62
N GLU A 193 -6.68 14.36 -7.00
CA GLU A 193 -7.11 13.18 -7.77
C GLU A 193 -8.21 12.39 -7.05
N LEU A 194 -8.10 12.22 -5.73
CA LEU A 194 -9.10 11.50 -4.94
C LEU A 194 -10.43 12.26 -4.79
N VAL A 195 -10.38 13.59 -4.80
CA VAL A 195 -11.58 14.45 -4.85
C VAL A 195 -12.24 14.36 -6.23
N GLU A 196 -11.45 14.46 -7.30
CA GLU A 196 -11.94 14.34 -8.69
C GLU A 196 -12.57 12.98 -8.96
N ALA A 197 -12.03 11.92 -8.36
CA ALA A 197 -12.57 10.57 -8.43
C ALA A 197 -13.81 10.35 -7.54
N ASP A 198 -14.25 11.34 -6.76
CA ASP A 198 -15.39 11.24 -5.83
C ASP A 198 -15.28 10.04 -4.85
N LEU A 199 -14.06 9.73 -4.41
CA LEU A 199 -13.78 8.52 -3.61
C LEU A 199 -14.64 8.47 -2.33
N VAL A 200 -14.86 9.61 -1.66
CA VAL A 200 -15.61 9.66 -0.40
C VAL A 200 -17.06 9.22 -0.60
N ALA A 201 -17.70 9.61 -1.71
CA ALA A 201 -19.07 9.18 -2.01
C ALA A 201 -19.12 7.68 -2.35
N GLN A 202 -18.14 7.19 -3.11
CA GLN A 202 -18.03 5.75 -3.42
C GLN A 202 -17.88 4.91 -2.14
N LEU A 203 -17.01 5.34 -1.21
CA LEU A 203 -16.82 4.68 0.08
C LEU A 203 -18.10 4.69 0.92
N ALA A 204 -18.80 5.83 0.97
CA ALA A 204 -20.05 5.95 1.71
C ALA A 204 -21.14 5.02 1.15
N ALA A 205 -21.20 4.84 -0.16
CA ALA A 205 -22.15 3.93 -0.80
C ALA A 205 -21.80 2.44 -0.55
N ALA A 206 -20.52 2.09 -0.47
CA ALA A 206 -20.07 0.71 -0.32
C ALA A 206 -20.07 0.19 1.13
N VAL A 207 -19.87 1.07 2.12
CA VAL A 207 -19.71 0.68 3.53
C VAL A 207 -20.94 1.05 4.39
N ALA A 208 -21.93 1.75 3.83
CA ALA A 208 -23.16 2.04 4.56
C ALA A 208 -23.88 0.74 4.96
N PRO A 209 -24.30 0.58 6.22
CA PRO A 209 -25.12 -0.55 6.61
C PRO A 209 -26.42 -0.54 5.80
N GLU A 210 -26.81 -1.70 5.28
CA GLU A 210 -28.19 -1.90 4.83
C GLU A 210 -29.11 -1.68 6.04
N GLY A 211 -29.86 -0.57 6.04
CA GLY A 211 -31.11 -0.36 6.79
C GLY A 211 -31.08 -0.61 8.29
#